data_AF-A0A523UIB0-F1
#
_entry.id   AF-A0A523UIB0-F1
#
_cell.length_a   1.000
_cell.length_b   1.000
_cell.length_c   1.000
_cell.angle_alpha   90.00
_cell.angle_beta   90.00
_cell.angle_gamma   90.00
#
_symmetry.space_group_name_H-M   'P 1'
#
loop_
_entity.id
_entity.type
_entity.pdbx_description
1 polymer ?
#
loop_
_entity_poly.entity_id
_entity_poly.type
_entity_poly.pdbx_seq_one_letter_code
_entity_poly.pdbx_strand_id
1 'polypeptide(L)'
;MRIGAFAFSDGKRGVIPSSNSWDKFAWQQQGDKVKHVSTTIYLDDGRQREGVIWDVVQIEAERDGFVLVTLFGEQKFIKGKLRTIDFLKEHSVIIENEKS
;
A
#
# COMPACT_ATOMS: atom_id res chain seq x y z
N MET A 1 -1.27 -0.13 17.58
CA MET A 1 -1.41 0.42 16.22
C MET A 1 -2.74 -0.09 15.67
N ARG A 2 -3.67 0.81 15.29
CA ARG A 2 -5.00 0.42 14.77
C ARG A 2 -5.00 0.60 13.26
N ILE A 3 -5.18 -0.50 12.53
CA ILE A 3 -5.38 -0.55 11.08
C ILE A 3 -6.91 -0.50 10.88
N GLY A 4 -7.41 0.50 10.15
CA GLY A 4 -8.83 0.63 9.82
C GLY A 4 -9.22 -0.27 8.65
N ALA A 5 -10.41 -0.85 8.70
CA ALA A 5 -10.94 -1.81 7.73
C ALA A 5 -11.42 -1.14 6.43
N PHE A 6 -11.27 -1.85 5.30
CA PHE A 6 -11.87 -1.52 4.02
C PHE A 6 -13.23 -2.22 3.87
N ALA A 7 -14.20 -1.57 3.22
CA ALA A 7 -15.44 -2.20 2.79
C ALA A 7 -15.71 -1.89 1.32
N PHE A 8 -16.10 -2.92 0.57
CA PHE A 8 -16.66 -2.84 -0.78
C PHE A 8 -18.18 -2.85 -0.66
N SER A 9 -18.88 -2.14 -1.54
CA SER A 9 -20.29 -2.45 -1.82
C SER A 9 -20.51 -2.50 -3.31
N ASP A 10 -20.78 -3.72 -3.76
CA ASP A 10 -21.42 -4.00 -5.03
C ASP A 10 -22.78 -3.29 -5.10
N GLY A 11 -23.14 -2.86 -6.31
CA GLY A 11 -24.22 -1.92 -6.54
C GLY A 11 -25.60 -2.36 -6.02
N LYS A 12 -26.05 -1.66 -4.96
CA LYS A 12 -27.43 -1.19 -4.64
C LYS A 12 -28.06 -1.70 -3.33
N ARG A 13 -28.34 -0.67 -2.50
CA ARG A 13 -29.38 -0.42 -1.46
C ARG A 13 -29.69 -1.49 -0.41
N GLY A 14 -29.16 -1.23 0.79
CA GLY A 14 -29.73 -1.65 2.08
C GLY A 14 -29.29 -0.69 3.19
N VAL A 15 -30.19 -0.34 4.11
CA VAL A 15 -29.95 0.59 5.23
C VAL A 15 -29.10 -0.11 6.30
N ILE A 16 -27.98 0.49 6.71
CA ILE A 16 -27.21 0.05 7.88
C ILE A 16 -27.22 1.17 8.92
N PRO A 17 -27.95 1.04 10.04
CA PRO A 17 -27.92 2.02 11.10
C PRO A 17 -26.76 1.67 12.04
N SER A 18 -25.67 2.43 11.98
CA SER A 18 -24.65 2.39 13.01
C SER A 18 -24.60 3.73 13.77
N SER A 19 -24.59 3.62 15.09
CA SER A 19 -24.65 4.77 16.02
C SER A 19 -23.28 5.39 16.31
N ASN A 20 -22.24 5.03 15.54
CA ASN A 20 -20.90 5.57 15.75
C ASN A 20 -20.65 6.75 14.80
N SER A 21 -19.81 7.71 15.25
CA SER A 21 -19.56 8.94 14.49
C SER A 21 -18.69 8.71 13.25
N TRP A 22 -17.95 7.61 13.20
CA TRP A 22 -16.99 7.30 12.14
C TRP A 22 -17.67 6.88 10.84
N ASP A 23 -18.77 6.14 10.95
CA ASP A 23 -19.55 5.73 9.79
C ASP A 23 -20.26 6.94 9.15
N LYS A 24 -20.69 7.93 9.94
CA LYS A 24 -21.23 9.20 9.42
C LYS A 24 -20.19 10.02 8.63
N PHE A 25 -18.93 10.03 9.10
CA PHE A 25 -17.82 10.67 8.39
C PHE A 25 -17.54 10.00 7.04
N ALA A 26 -17.65 8.67 6.95
CA ALA A 26 -17.45 7.93 5.70
C ALA A 26 -18.52 8.26 4.63
N TRP A 27 -19.78 8.45 5.04
CA TRP A 27 -20.86 8.82 4.10
C TRP A 27 -20.81 10.29 3.68
N GLN A 28 -20.36 11.21 4.56
CA GLN A 28 -20.26 12.63 4.22
C GLN A 28 -19.16 12.91 3.18
N GLN A 29 -18.13 12.06 3.13
CA GLN A 29 -17.06 12.09 2.13
C GLN A 29 -17.45 11.43 0.79
N GLN A 30 -18.66 10.90 0.62
CA GLN A 30 -19.05 10.15 -0.58
C GLN A 30 -19.30 11.02 -1.83
N GLY A 31 -18.90 12.29 -1.80
CA GLY A 31 -18.72 13.16 -2.97
C GLY A 31 -17.26 13.28 -3.43
N ASP A 32 -16.30 12.76 -2.67
CA ASP A 32 -14.88 12.86 -2.99
C ASP A 32 -14.41 11.63 -3.77
N LYS A 33 -13.71 11.89 -4.88
CA LYS A 33 -12.95 10.89 -5.61
C LYS A 33 -12.06 10.12 -4.64
N VAL A 34 -12.34 8.84 -4.43
CA VAL A 34 -11.46 7.95 -3.65
C VAL A 34 -10.11 7.93 -4.35
N LYS A 35 -9.11 8.61 -3.76
CA LYS A 35 -7.73 8.53 -4.25
C LYS A 35 -7.14 7.23 -3.75
N HIS A 36 -6.98 6.31 -4.69
CA HIS A 36 -6.20 5.12 -4.48
C HIS A 36 -4.72 5.51 -4.36
N VAL A 37 -4.04 5.15 -3.27
CA VAL A 37 -2.61 5.39 -3.10
C VAL A 37 -1.92 4.03 -3.10
N SER A 38 -1.31 3.68 -4.23
CA SER A 38 -0.45 2.51 -4.37
C SER A 38 0.98 2.96 -4.65
N THR A 39 1.96 2.12 -4.32
CA THR A 39 3.38 2.44 -4.49
C THR A 39 4.08 1.44 -5.42
N THR A 40 5.12 1.91 -6.11
CA THR A 40 6.03 1.04 -6.87
C THR A 40 7.30 0.78 -6.07
N ILE A 41 7.70 -0.48 -6.01
CA ILE A 41 8.94 -0.88 -5.32
C ILE A 41 10.04 -1.08 -6.35
N TYR A 42 11.17 -0.42 -6.08
CA TYR A 42 12.36 -0.51 -6.89
C TYR A 42 13.50 -1.17 -6.11
N LEU A 43 14.24 -2.05 -6.78
CA LEU A 43 15.54 -2.51 -6.30
C LEU A 43 16.65 -1.64 -6.90
N ASP A 44 17.59 -1.26 -6.05
CA ASP A 44 18.79 -0.53 -6.43
C ASP A 44 20.02 -1.39 -6.10
N ASP A 45 20.81 -1.72 -7.12
CA ASP A 45 22.06 -2.47 -6.97
C ASP A 45 23.31 -1.57 -6.95
N GLY A 46 23.10 -0.25 -6.88
CA GLY A 46 24.14 0.78 -6.94
C GLY A 46 24.61 1.14 -8.35
N ARG A 47 24.14 0.44 -9.39
CA ARG A 47 24.39 0.78 -10.81
C ARG A 47 23.09 1.11 -11.54
N GLN A 48 22.02 0.38 -11.25
CA GLN A 48 20.72 0.54 -11.90
C GLN A 48 19.57 0.36 -10.92
N ARG A 49 18.47 1.06 -11.22
CA ARG A 49 17.19 0.92 -10.52
C ARG A 49 16.24 0.09 -11.39
N GLU A 50 15.75 -1.02 -10.87
CA GLU A 50 14.78 -1.89 -11.56
C GLU A 50 13.45 -1.91 -10.79
N GLY A 51 12.33 -1.75 -11.51
CA GLY A 51 10.99 -1.88 -10.92
C GLY A 51 10.64 -3.35 -10.70
N VAL A 52 10.32 -3.73 -9.47
CA VAL A 52 10.21 -5.14 -9.08
C VAL A 52 8.77 -5.59 -8.81
N ILE A 53 7.94 -4.66 -8.34
CA ILE A 53 6.50 -4.88 -8.14
C ILE A 53 5.77 -3.54 -8.12
N TRP A 54 4.55 -3.52 -8.66
CA TRP A 54 3.67 -2.36 -8.75
C TRP A 54 2.43 -2.57 -7.90
N ASP A 55 1.68 -1.48 -7.70
CA ASP A 55 0.42 -1.48 -6.96
C ASP A 55 0.55 -2.05 -5.54
N VAL A 56 1.69 -1.79 -4.89
CA VAL A 56 1.92 -2.23 -3.52
C VAL A 56 1.14 -1.35 -2.56
N VAL A 57 0.46 -1.99 -1.61
CA VAL A 57 -0.31 -1.33 -0.54
C VAL A 57 0.19 -1.64 0.85
N GLN A 58 0.99 -2.69 0.99
CA GLN A 58 1.53 -3.10 2.28
C GLN A 58 2.95 -3.61 2.11
N ILE A 59 3.80 -3.17 3.03
CA ILE A 59 5.21 -3.56 3.12
C ILE A 59 5.44 -3.95 4.57
N GLU A 60 5.84 -5.18 4.81
CA GLU A 60 6.18 -5.69 6.14
C GLU A 60 7.65 -6.04 6.20
N ALA A 61 8.35 -5.57 7.23
CA ALA A 61 9.74 -5.96 7.45
C ALA A 61 9.79 -7.38 8.04
N GLU A 62 10.53 -8.28 7.39
CA GLU A 62 10.74 -9.65 7.86
C GLU A 62 12.21 -10.04 7.71
N ARG A 63 12.85 -10.41 8.84
CA ARG A 63 14.25 -10.88 8.89
C ARG A 63 15.22 -9.91 8.18
N ASP A 64 15.72 -10.31 7.01
CA ASP A 64 16.69 -9.60 6.17
C ASP A 64 16.04 -8.95 4.93
N GLY A 65 14.71 -8.78 4.93
CA GLY A 65 13.98 -8.25 3.80
C GLY A 65 12.57 -7.75 4.13
N PHE A 66 11.73 -7.77 3.10
CA PHE A 66 10.38 -7.23 3.12
C PHE A 66 9.39 -8.13 2.40
N VAL A 67 8.22 -8.34 3.00
CA VAL A 67 7.04 -8.91 2.33
C VAL A 67 6.20 -7.77 1.78
N LEU A 68 5.95 -7.82 0.47
CA LEU A 68 5.20 -6.82 -0.27
C LEU A 68 3.85 -7.41 -0.65
N VAL A 69 2.77 -6.69 -0.40
CA VAL A 69 1.42 -7.10 -0.81
C VAL A 69 0.84 -6.09 -1.78
N THR A 70 0.38 -6.57 -2.93
CA THR A 70 -0.27 -5.74 -3.95
C THR A 70 -1.76 -5.59 -3.70
N LEU A 71 -2.37 -4.66 -4.43
CA LEU A 71 -3.82 -4.49 -4.45
C LEU A 71 -4.63 -5.72 -4.81
N PHE A 72 -4.04 -6.61 -5.57
CA PHE A 72 -4.70 -7.83 -6.03
C PHE A 72 -4.43 -9.00 -5.09
N GLY A 73 -3.76 -8.75 -3.95
CA GLY A 73 -3.43 -9.76 -2.95
C GLY A 73 -2.19 -10.60 -3.28
N GLU A 74 -1.44 -10.25 -4.33
CA GLU A 74 -0.16 -10.90 -4.64
C GLU A 74 0.87 -10.55 -3.55
N GLN A 75 1.62 -11.56 -3.10
CA GLN A 75 2.67 -11.40 -2.11
C GLN A 75 4.05 -11.72 -2.71
N LYS A 76 5.03 -10.87 -2.42
CA LYS A 76 6.41 -11.06 -2.85
C LYS A 76 7.38 -10.72 -1.72
N PHE A 77 8.26 -11.66 -1.38
CA PHE A 77 9.38 -11.38 -0.50
C PHE A 77 10.58 -10.85 -1.30
N ILE A 78 11.19 -9.77 -0.83
CA ILE A 78 12.45 -9.25 -1.36
C ILE A 78 13.46 -9.05 -0.24
N LYS A 79 14.68 -9.52 -0.45
CA LYS A 79 15.81 -9.28 0.46
C LYS A 79 16.43 -7.92 0.18
N GLY A 80 16.86 -7.22 1.23
CA GLY A 80 17.57 -5.96 1.08
C GLY A 80 17.35 -5.00 2.24
N LYS A 81 17.89 -3.79 2.09
CA LYS A 81 17.77 -2.70 3.06
C LYS A 81 16.91 -1.58 2.48
N LEU A 82 15.97 -1.09 3.27
CA LEU A 82 15.21 0.09 2.89
C LEU A 82 16.16 1.29 2.76
N ARG A 83 16.15 1.94 1.59
CA ARG A 83 16.97 3.13 1.30
C ARG A 83 16.14 4.41 1.39
N THR A 84 15.02 4.46 0.67
CA THR A 84 14.20 5.68 0.55
C THR A 84 12.73 5.32 0.40
N ILE A 85 11.85 6.15 0.96
CA ILE A 85 10.42 6.16 0.67
C ILE A 85 10.01 7.56 0.23
N ASP A 86 9.35 7.67 -0.91
CA ASP A 86 8.72 8.90 -1.41
C ASP A 86 7.22 8.70 -1.59
N PHE A 87 6.42 9.22 -0.68
CA PHE A 87 4.96 9.16 -0.73
C PHE A 87 4.30 10.31 -1.51
N LEU A 88 5.06 11.32 -1.93
CA LEU A 88 4.51 12.57 -2.44
C LEU A 88 4.69 12.74 -3.94
N LYS A 89 5.89 12.50 -4.45
CA LYS A 89 6.21 12.77 -5.85
C LYS A 89 6.16 11.50 -6.68
N GLU A 90 6.95 10.51 -6.29
CA GLU A 90 7.12 9.28 -7.07
C GLU A 90 6.19 8.15 -6.63
N HIS A 91 5.57 8.26 -5.45
CA HIS A 91 4.85 7.15 -4.81
C HIS A 91 5.69 5.87 -4.88
N SER A 92 6.95 5.95 -4.44
CA SER A 92 7.95 4.89 -4.64
C SER A 92 8.66 4.52 -3.35
N VAL A 93 9.12 3.26 -3.31
CA VAL A 93 10.03 2.77 -2.28
C VAL A 93 11.25 2.17 -2.96
N ILE A 94 12.43 2.51 -2.46
CA ILE A 94 13.70 2.01 -2.96
C ILE A 94 14.31 1.09 -1.90
N ILE A 95 14.61 -0.13 -2.30
CA ILE A 95 15.29 -1.13 -1.48
C ILE A 95 16.64 -1.42 -2.13
N GLU A 96 17.71 -1.23 -1.37
CA GLU A 96 19.05 -1.61 -1.77
C GLU A 96 19.22 -3.11 -1.61
N ASN A 97 19.66 -3.76 -2.69
CA ASN A 97 20.06 -5.15 -2.60
C ASN A 97 21.45 -5.24 -1.94
N GLU A 98 21.60 -6.12 -0.96
CA GLU A 98 22.92 -6.47 -0.47
C GLU A 98 23.60 -7.30 -1.55
N LYS A 99 24.49 -6.68 -2.35
CA LYS A 99 25.39 -7.43 -3.23
C LYS A 99 26.14 -8.46 -2.39
N SER A 100 25.92 -9.75 -2.69
CA SER A 100 26.78 -10.84 -2.22
C SER A 100 28.21 -10.65 -2.73
#